data_AF-A0A673U282-F1
#
_entry.id   AF-A0A673U282-F1
#
_cell.length_a   1.000
_cell.length_b   1.000
_cell.length_c   1.000
_cell.angle_alpha   90.00
_cell.angle_beta   90.00
_cell.angle_gamma   90.00
#
_symmetry.space_group_name_H-M   'P 1'
#
loop_
_entity.id
_entity.type
_entity.pdbx_description
1 polymer ?
#
loop_
_entity_poly.entity_id
_entity_poly.type
_entity_poly.pdbx_seq_one_letter_code
_entity_poly.pdbx_strand_id
1 'polypeptide(L)'
;MFPQRSSRWFGPAWPTGPDRPQSAAALLGSRRRLLLARATRQEVLGLYRRIFRLVRKWQAASGQMEDTIKEKQYILNEARTLFQKNKNLTDTELIKQCIDECTARIEIGLHYQIPYPRPIHLPPMGLTPLRGRGLRSQEKLRKLSKPVYLKSHDEIS
;
A
#
# COMPACT_ATOMS: atom_id res chain seq x y z
N MET A 1 45.63 -11.28 -73.83
CA MET A 1 46.06 -11.60 -72.45
C MET A 1 45.89 -10.34 -71.61
N PHE A 2 45.07 -10.43 -70.55
CA PHE A 2 44.58 -9.41 -69.59
C PHE A 2 43.64 -8.29 -70.10
N PRO A 3 42.74 -7.71 -69.26
CA PRO A 3 42.61 -7.88 -67.81
C PRO A 3 41.21 -8.25 -67.26
N GLN A 4 41.24 -8.56 -65.98
CA GLN A 4 40.16 -8.91 -65.06
C GLN A 4 39.02 -7.87 -65.01
N ARG A 5 37.77 -8.36 -64.97
CA ARG A 5 36.59 -7.59 -64.57
C ARG A 5 36.33 -7.80 -63.07
N SER A 6 36.71 -6.80 -62.27
CA SER A 6 36.35 -6.66 -60.86
C SER A 6 34.81 -6.53 -60.74
N SER A 7 34.17 -7.51 -60.12
CA SER A 7 32.75 -7.44 -59.75
C SER A 7 32.65 -6.95 -58.30
N ARG A 8 32.71 -5.63 -58.10
CA ARG A 8 32.28 -5.00 -56.84
C ARG A 8 30.76 -5.08 -56.79
N TRP A 9 30.24 -6.11 -56.13
CA TRP A 9 28.86 -6.13 -55.68
C TRP A 9 28.71 -5.13 -54.54
N PHE A 10 28.12 -3.97 -54.86
CA PHE A 10 27.60 -3.05 -53.86
C PHE A 10 26.43 -3.74 -53.15
N GLY A 11 26.67 -4.23 -51.92
CA GLY A 11 25.58 -4.60 -51.02
C GLY A 11 24.83 -3.35 -50.52
N PRO A 12 23.55 -3.47 -50.15
CA PRO A 12 22.82 -2.36 -49.56
C PRO A 12 23.43 -2.02 -48.20
N ALA A 13 23.89 -0.78 -48.07
CA ALA A 13 24.31 -0.21 -46.80
C ALA A 13 23.09 -0.14 -45.88
N TRP A 14 23.02 -1.06 -44.92
CA TRP A 14 22.10 -0.93 -43.79
C TRP A 14 22.50 0.33 -43.00
N PRO A 15 21.59 1.29 -42.77
CA PRO A 15 21.90 2.41 -41.91
C PRO A 15 21.97 1.89 -40.47
N THR A 16 23.18 1.69 -39.96
CA THR A 16 23.44 1.53 -38.53
C THR A 16 23.37 2.90 -37.86
N GLY A 17 22.15 3.43 -37.73
CA GLY A 17 21.83 4.60 -36.92
C GLY A 17 21.01 4.20 -35.68
N PRO A 18 21.10 4.93 -34.55
CA PRO A 18 20.57 4.51 -33.25
C PRO A 18 19.06 4.73 -33.09
N ASP A 19 18.25 4.68 -34.15
CA ASP A 19 16.80 4.84 -34.06
C ASP A 19 16.10 3.49 -34.21
N ARG A 20 16.21 2.68 -33.16
CA ARG A 20 15.34 1.52 -32.96
C ARG A 20 13.95 2.05 -32.59
N PRO A 21 12.89 1.81 -33.39
CA PRO A 21 11.55 2.23 -33.00
C PRO A 21 11.21 1.57 -31.66
N GLN A 22 10.94 2.37 -30.64
CA GLN A 22 10.46 1.89 -29.35
C GLN A 22 9.20 1.06 -29.62
N SER A 23 9.28 -0.25 -29.36
CA SER A 23 8.21 -1.19 -29.70
C SER A 23 6.85 -0.71 -29.18
N ALA A 24 5.78 -0.86 -29.97
CA ALA A 24 4.41 -0.52 -29.57
C ALA A 24 4.00 -1.17 -28.23
N ALA A 25 4.60 -2.33 -27.88
CA ALA A 25 4.45 -2.99 -26.59
C ALA A 25 4.98 -2.15 -25.41
N ALA A 26 6.08 -1.42 -25.56
CA ALA A 26 6.62 -0.53 -24.53
C ALA A 26 5.70 0.68 -24.28
N LEU A 27 5.11 1.25 -25.35
CA LEU A 27 4.15 2.36 -25.25
C LEU A 27 2.81 1.92 -24.62
N LEU A 28 2.32 0.72 -24.94
CA LEU A 28 1.13 0.12 -24.31
C LEU A 28 1.36 -0.19 -22.83
N GLY A 29 2.54 -0.69 -22.45
CA GLY A 29 2.92 -0.89 -21.06
C GLY A 29 3.02 0.40 -20.25
N SER A 30 3.48 1.49 -20.86
CA SER A 30 3.52 2.83 -20.25
C SER A 30 2.12 3.41 -20.03
N ARG A 31 1.24 3.33 -21.04
CA ARG A 31 -0.17 3.76 -20.91
C ARG A 31 -0.93 3.00 -19.82
N ARG A 32 -0.78 1.67 -19.76
CA ARG A 32 -1.42 0.85 -18.70
C ARG A 32 -0.94 1.26 -17.30
N ARG A 33 0.36 1.52 -17.12
CA ARG A 33 0.91 1.99 -15.83
C ARG A 33 0.33 3.34 -15.40
N LEU A 34 0.22 4.30 -16.32
CA LEU A 34 -0.33 5.62 -16.02
C LEU A 34 -1.82 5.56 -15.63
N LEU A 35 -2.60 4.71 -16.31
CA LEU A 35 -4.02 4.50 -15.98
C LEU A 35 -4.19 3.85 -14.61
N LEU A 36 -3.38 2.81 -14.29
CA LEU A 36 -3.37 2.18 -12.98
C LEU A 36 -3.01 3.19 -11.87
N ALA A 37 -1.96 3.99 -12.07
CA ALA A 37 -1.56 5.03 -11.11
C ALA A 37 -2.65 6.10 -10.90
N ARG A 38 -3.40 6.46 -11.96
CA ARG A 38 -4.51 7.40 -11.86
C ARG A 38 -5.70 6.80 -11.10
N ALA A 39 -6.02 5.54 -11.37
CA ALA A 39 -7.11 4.81 -10.69
C ALA A 39 -6.81 4.63 -9.20
N THR A 40 -5.61 4.17 -8.83
CA THR A 40 -5.20 4.01 -7.43
C THR A 40 -5.20 5.35 -6.70
N ARG A 41 -4.74 6.43 -7.33
CA ARG A 41 -4.79 7.78 -6.74
C ARG A 41 -6.22 8.24 -6.46
N GLN A 42 -7.17 7.97 -7.37
CA GLN A 42 -8.57 8.30 -7.17
C GLN A 42 -9.18 7.52 -6.00
N GLU A 43 -8.86 6.24 -5.89
CA GLU A 43 -9.30 5.36 -4.81
C GLU A 43 -8.77 5.82 -3.45
N VAL A 44 -7.47 6.10 -3.34
CA VAL A 44 -6.83 6.61 -2.11
C VAL A 44 -7.45 7.94 -1.67
N LEU A 45 -7.65 8.89 -2.60
CA LEU A 45 -8.30 10.16 -2.29
C LEU A 45 -9.78 9.99 -1.93
N GLY A 46 -10.46 9.02 -2.54
CA GLY A 46 -11.82 8.62 -2.19
C GLY A 46 -11.92 8.11 -0.76
N LEU A 47 -11.01 7.21 -0.37
CA LEU A 47 -10.88 6.71 1.00
C LEU A 47 -10.59 7.82 2.00
N TYR A 48 -9.62 8.69 1.69
CA TYR A 48 -9.32 9.84 2.54
C TYR A 48 -10.57 10.68 2.79
N ARG A 49 -11.30 11.07 1.74
CA ARG A 49 -12.55 11.84 1.87
C ARG A 49 -13.63 11.08 2.65
N ARG A 50 -13.71 9.75 2.48
CA ARG A 50 -14.64 8.89 3.22
C ARG A 50 -14.37 8.98 4.72
N ILE A 51 -13.11 8.94 5.15
CA ILE A 51 -12.72 9.09 6.57
C ILE A 51 -13.27 10.40 7.15
N PHE A 52 -13.06 11.54 6.48
CA PHE A 52 -13.56 12.83 6.97
C PHE A 52 -15.09 12.88 7.06
N ARG A 53 -15.80 12.21 6.13
CA ARG A 53 -17.27 12.08 6.21
C ARG A 53 -17.70 11.22 7.39
N LEU A 54 -16.96 10.14 7.69
CA LEU A 54 -17.21 9.29 8.85
C LEU A 54 -17.00 10.07 10.15
N VAL A 55 -15.88 10.78 10.29
CA VAL A 55 -15.56 11.63 11.45
C VAL A 55 -16.67 12.64 11.74
N ARG A 56 -17.27 13.24 10.69
CA ARG A 56 -18.39 14.18 10.88
C ARG A 56 -19.62 13.52 11.51
N LYS A 57 -19.90 12.27 11.15
CA LYS A 57 -21.03 11.49 11.68
C LYS A 57 -20.69 10.70 12.94
N TRP A 58 -19.41 10.67 13.33
CA TRP A 58 -18.93 9.89 14.46
C TRP A 58 -19.52 10.40 15.77
N GLN A 59 -19.90 9.47 16.64
CA GLN A 59 -20.35 9.71 17.99
C GLN A 59 -19.74 8.61 18.86
N ALA A 60 -19.19 8.98 20.02
CA ALA A 60 -18.61 7.99 20.92
C ALA A 60 -19.71 7.08 21.47
N ALA A 61 -19.39 5.80 21.64
CA ALA A 61 -20.29 4.84 22.26
C ALA A 61 -20.68 5.23 23.71
N SER A 62 -19.83 6.01 24.38
CA SER A 62 -20.11 6.55 25.73
C SER A 62 -21.20 7.63 25.75
N GLY A 63 -21.56 8.21 24.60
CA GLY A 63 -22.49 9.33 24.50
C GLY A 63 -21.93 10.66 25.06
N GLN A 64 -20.71 10.66 25.58
CA GLN A 64 -20.09 11.87 26.11
C GLN A 64 -19.51 12.73 24.99
N MET A 65 -19.69 14.05 25.10
CA MET A 65 -19.20 15.00 24.12
C MET A 65 -17.66 15.05 24.10
N GLU A 66 -17.03 14.96 25.26
CA GLU A 66 -15.57 15.00 25.41
C GLU A 66 -14.90 13.81 24.72
N ASP A 67 -15.41 12.60 24.95
CA ASP A 67 -14.93 11.39 24.28
C ASP A 67 -15.14 11.49 22.77
N THR A 68 -16.32 11.95 22.33
CA THR A 68 -16.60 12.15 20.90
C THR A 68 -15.59 13.11 20.26
N ILE A 69 -15.18 14.18 20.96
CA ILE A 69 -14.18 15.13 20.46
C ILE A 69 -12.80 14.46 20.40
N LYS A 70 -12.37 13.77 21.46
CA LYS A 70 -11.06 13.08 21.53
C LYS A 70 -10.94 12.01 20.43
N GLU A 71 -11.98 11.21 20.26
CA GLU A 71 -12.05 10.15 19.26
C GLU A 71 -12.01 10.71 17.83
N LYS A 72 -12.77 11.78 17.56
CA LYS A 72 -12.72 12.48 16.27
C LYS A 72 -11.32 13.03 15.98
N GLN A 73 -10.70 13.66 16.97
CA GLN A 73 -9.34 14.19 16.84
C GLN A 73 -8.33 13.07 16.58
N TYR A 74 -8.47 11.95 17.28
CA TYR A 74 -7.63 10.76 17.06
C TYR A 74 -7.72 10.26 15.62
N ILE A 75 -8.94 10.01 15.12
CA ILE A 75 -9.15 9.53 13.74
C ILE A 75 -8.54 10.50 12.72
N LEU A 76 -8.72 11.81 12.91
CA LEU A 76 -8.17 12.82 12.01
C LEU A 76 -6.65 12.86 12.03
N ASN A 77 -6.04 12.82 13.21
CA ASN A 77 -4.59 12.87 13.36
C ASN A 77 -3.95 11.60 12.80
N GLU A 78 -4.49 10.43 13.12
CA GLU A 78 -4.00 9.16 12.60
C GLU A 78 -4.09 9.12 11.07
N ALA A 79 -5.24 9.49 10.49
CA ALA A 79 -5.41 9.53 9.04
C ALA A 79 -4.44 10.52 8.39
N ARG A 80 -4.24 11.72 8.95
CA ARG A 80 -3.27 12.69 8.42
C ARG A 80 -1.85 12.14 8.45
N THR A 81 -1.43 11.58 9.59
CA THR A 81 -0.08 11.04 9.77
C THR A 81 0.18 9.89 8.82
N LEU A 82 -0.73 8.93 8.69
CA LEU A 82 -0.57 7.77 7.82
C LEU A 82 -0.56 8.14 6.33
N PHE A 83 -1.49 8.99 5.89
CA PHE A 83 -1.53 9.41 4.49
C PHE A 83 -0.31 10.26 4.12
N GLN A 84 0.20 11.08 5.05
CA GLN A 84 1.42 11.85 4.83
C GLN A 84 2.65 10.95 4.76
N LYS A 85 2.77 9.94 5.65
CA LYS A 85 3.85 8.96 5.64
C LYS A 85 3.91 8.19 4.32
N ASN A 86 2.75 7.82 3.81
CA ASN A 86 2.61 7.02 2.60
C ASN A 86 2.65 7.84 1.28
N LYS A 87 2.86 9.16 1.36
CA LYS A 87 2.82 10.06 0.20
C LYS A 87 3.80 9.68 -0.92
N ASN A 88 4.96 9.14 -0.57
CA ASN A 88 6.03 8.82 -1.51
C ASN A 88 6.03 7.34 -1.94
N LEU A 89 5.00 6.56 -1.58
CA LEU A 89 4.88 5.17 -2.01
C LEU A 89 4.57 5.10 -3.51
N THR A 90 5.43 4.41 -4.25
CA THR A 90 5.31 4.21 -5.70
C THR A 90 4.93 2.77 -6.08
N ASP A 91 5.14 1.82 -5.17
CA ASP A 91 4.80 0.41 -5.39
C ASP A 91 3.28 0.19 -5.31
N THR A 92 2.70 -0.30 -6.41
CA THR A 92 1.27 -0.55 -6.54
C THR A 92 0.75 -1.61 -5.59
N GLU A 93 1.55 -2.61 -5.24
CA GLU A 93 1.12 -3.69 -4.34
C GLU A 93 1.08 -3.20 -2.89
N LEU A 94 2.05 -2.40 -2.47
CA LEU A 94 2.04 -1.76 -1.16
C LEU A 94 0.88 -0.76 -1.02
N ILE A 95 0.56 0.00 -2.07
CA ILE A 95 -0.59 0.91 -2.06
C ILE A 95 -1.89 0.14 -1.84
N LYS A 96 -2.10 -1.00 -2.52
CA LYS A 96 -3.27 -1.86 -2.31
C LYS A 96 -3.35 -2.38 -0.88
N GLN A 97 -2.23 -2.87 -0.34
CA GLN A 97 -2.19 -3.31 1.07
C GLN A 97 -2.59 -2.19 2.04
N CYS A 98 -2.14 -0.96 1.81
CA CYS A 98 -2.54 0.19 2.62
C CYS A 98 -4.03 0.54 2.46
N ILE A 99 -4.59 0.39 1.27
CA ILE A 99 -6.02 0.57 0.99
C ILE A 99 -6.85 -0.48 1.74
N ASP A 100 -6.46 -1.75 1.65
CA ASP A 100 -7.14 -2.87 2.32
C ASP A 100 -7.06 -2.71 3.84
N GLU A 101 -5.89 -2.35 4.37
CA GLU A 101 -5.68 -2.03 5.78
C GLU A 101 -6.59 -0.89 6.26
N CYS A 102 -6.64 0.21 5.49
CA CYS A 102 -7.47 1.36 5.83
C CYS A 102 -8.97 0.99 5.82
N THR A 103 -9.39 0.19 4.84
CA THR A 103 -10.78 -0.28 4.71
C THR A 103 -11.14 -1.19 5.89
N ALA A 104 -10.29 -2.15 6.23
CA ALA A 104 -10.48 -3.03 7.38
C ALA A 104 -10.53 -2.24 8.70
N ARG A 105 -9.70 -1.21 8.88
CA ARG A 105 -9.77 -0.32 10.06
C ARG A 105 -11.11 0.40 10.15
N ILE A 106 -11.59 0.96 9.05
CA ILE A 106 -12.89 1.64 9.00
C ILE A 106 -14.01 0.68 9.39
N GLU A 107 -14.01 -0.53 8.84
CA GLU A 107 -15.05 -1.54 9.10
C GLU A 107 -15.05 -1.97 10.57
N ILE A 108 -13.89 -2.23 11.16
CA ILE A 108 -13.76 -2.60 12.57
C ILE A 108 -14.17 -1.44 13.47
N GLY A 109 -13.74 -0.22 13.15
CA GLY A 109 -14.12 0.96 13.91
C GLY A 109 -15.63 1.17 13.92
N LEU A 110 -16.30 0.99 12.77
CA LEU A 110 -17.76 1.07 12.68
C LEU A 110 -18.47 -0.11 13.37
N HIS A 111 -17.94 -1.32 13.27
CA HIS A 111 -18.55 -2.50 13.87
C HIS A 111 -18.54 -2.46 15.40
N TYR A 112 -17.43 -2.00 16.00
CA TYR A 112 -17.28 -1.94 17.45
C TYR A 112 -17.53 -0.56 18.05
N GLN A 113 -17.73 0.47 17.23
CA GLN A 113 -17.85 1.88 17.67
C GLN A 113 -16.64 2.34 18.50
N ILE A 114 -15.44 1.87 18.12
CA ILE A 114 -14.19 2.21 18.80
C ILE A 114 -13.17 2.63 17.72
N PRO A 115 -12.61 3.85 17.79
CA PRO A 115 -11.67 4.33 16.79
C PRO A 115 -10.25 3.82 17.01
N TYR A 116 -9.95 3.31 18.20
CA TYR A 116 -8.64 2.83 18.60
C TYR A 116 -8.39 1.40 18.09
N PRO A 117 -7.12 1.06 17.79
CA PRO A 117 -6.77 -0.30 17.38
C PRO A 117 -7.02 -1.27 18.53
N ARG A 118 -7.76 -2.34 18.22
CA ARG A 118 -8.12 -3.35 19.21
C ARG A 118 -6.90 -4.21 19.57
N PRO A 119 -6.54 -4.32 20.87
CA PRO A 119 -5.47 -5.20 21.31
C PRO A 119 -5.75 -6.65 20.92
N ILE A 120 -4.77 -7.33 20.35
CA ILE A 120 -4.89 -8.77 20.06
C ILE A 120 -4.76 -9.50 21.40
N HIS A 121 -5.84 -10.09 21.90
CA HIS A 121 -5.85 -10.96 23.08
C HIS A 121 -5.21 -12.31 22.78
N LEU A 122 -3.97 -12.32 22.31
CA LEU A 122 -3.17 -13.52 22.23
C LEU A 122 -2.35 -13.61 23.50
N PRO A 123 -2.73 -14.48 24.47
CA PRO A 123 -2.04 -14.58 25.74
C PRO A 123 -0.54 -14.79 25.48
N PRO A 124 0.35 -14.03 26.14
CA PRO A 124 1.80 -14.20 25.99
C PRO A 124 2.25 -15.62 26.36
N MET A 125 1.43 -16.33 27.14
CA MET A 125 1.71 -17.64 27.75
C MET A 125 0.90 -18.80 27.15
N GLY A 126 0.06 -18.58 26.12
CA GLY A 126 -0.86 -19.61 25.60
C GLY A 126 -0.21 -20.74 24.79
N LEU A 127 1.09 -20.60 24.45
CA LEU A 127 1.87 -21.61 23.74
C LEU A 127 3.26 -21.70 24.40
N THR A 128 3.44 -22.66 25.30
CA THR A 128 4.69 -23.13 25.95
C THR A 128 5.37 -22.25 27.01
N PRO A 129 6.09 -22.85 28.00
CA PRO A 129 6.71 -22.13 29.12
C PRO A 129 7.93 -21.28 28.71
N LEU A 130 8.20 -20.26 29.53
CA LEU A 130 9.21 -19.17 29.42
C LEU A 130 10.70 -19.57 29.28
N ARG A 131 11.06 -20.79 28.87
CA ARG A 131 12.47 -21.18 28.66
C ARG A 131 12.64 -22.03 27.39
N GLY A 132 13.36 -21.49 26.39
CA GLY A 132 13.93 -22.27 25.29
C GLY A 132 13.88 -21.63 23.89
N ARG A 133 14.42 -22.36 22.89
CA ARG A 133 14.49 -21.99 21.45
C ARG A 133 13.12 -21.68 20.80
N GLY A 134 11.99 -21.96 21.47
CA GLY A 134 10.63 -21.75 20.98
C GLY A 134 10.11 -20.30 21.00
N LEU A 135 10.80 -19.37 21.69
CA LEU A 135 10.39 -17.96 21.75
C LEU A 135 10.46 -17.27 20.37
N ARG A 136 11.50 -17.56 19.58
CA ARG A 136 11.68 -16.97 18.24
C ARG A 136 10.65 -17.46 17.23
N SER A 137 10.27 -18.75 17.28
CA SER A 137 9.22 -19.30 16.41
C SER A 137 7.85 -18.76 16.81
N GLN A 138 7.58 -18.62 18.11
CA GLN A 138 6.35 -18.00 18.60
C GLN A 138 6.27 -16.52 18.20
N GLU A 139 7.35 -15.74 18.33
CA GLU A 139 7.37 -14.35 17.90
C GLU A 139 7.13 -14.21 16.38
N LYS A 140 7.67 -15.13 15.56
CA LYS A 140 7.35 -15.20 14.13
C LYS A 140 5.87 -15.50 13.91
N LEU A 141 5.29 -16.49 14.59
CA LEU A 141 3.86 -16.80 14.51
C LEU A 141 3.01 -15.59 14.93
N ARG A 142 3.44 -14.84 15.96
CA ARG A 142 2.77 -13.60 16.40
C ARG A 142 2.80 -12.53 15.32
N LYS A 143 3.92 -12.34 14.63
CA LYS A 143 4.04 -11.39 13.51
C LYS A 143 3.14 -11.79 12.34
N LEU A 144 3.04 -13.10 12.05
CA LEU A 144 2.19 -13.64 10.99
C LEU A 144 0.70 -13.58 11.34
N SER A 145 0.34 -13.74 12.61
CA SER A 145 -1.04 -13.73 13.08
C SER A 145 -1.59 -12.31 13.32
N LYS A 146 -0.82 -11.25 13.02
CA LYS A 146 -1.32 -9.88 13.15
C LYS A 146 -2.38 -9.64 12.08
N PRO A 147 -3.57 -9.15 12.46
CA PRO A 147 -4.61 -8.87 11.49
C PRO A 147 -4.19 -7.67 10.64
N VAL A 148 -4.70 -7.64 9.41
CA VAL A 148 -4.32 -6.69 8.36
C VAL A 148 -4.43 -5.23 8.82
N TYR A 149 -5.44 -4.91 9.63
CA TYR A 149 -5.72 -3.57 10.14
C TYR A 149 -4.74 -3.07 11.22
N LEU A 150 -3.78 -3.88 11.69
CA LEU A 150 -2.84 -3.50 12.75
C LEU A 150 -1.42 -3.24 12.24
N LYS A 151 -1.16 -3.46 10.94
CA LYS A 151 0.20 -3.47 10.36
C LYS A 151 0.92 -2.13 10.51
N SER A 152 0.23 -1.02 10.28
CA SER A 152 0.81 0.32 10.35
C SER A 152 0.73 0.96 11.74
N HIS A 153 0.12 0.32 12.74
CA HIS A 153 -0.04 0.90 14.07
C HIS A 153 1.25 0.80 14.92
N ASP A 154 1.97 -0.31 14.77
CA ASP A 154 3.28 -0.52 15.44
C ASP A 154 4.36 0.48 14.99
N GLU A 155 4.16 1.16 13.85
CA GLU A 155 5.12 2.12 13.32
C GLU A 155 4.87 3.57 13.79
N ILE A 156 3.78 3.81 14.54
CA ILE A 156 3.37 5.13 15.04
C ILE A 156 3.49 5.21 16.57
N SER A 157 3.49 4.07 17.27
CA SER A 157 3.59 3.98 18.75
C SER A 157 5.04 3.83 19.21
#